data_AF-A0A0L0UL00-F1
#
_entry.id   AF-A0A0L0UL00-F1
#
_cell.length_a   1.000
_cell.length_b   1.000
_cell.length_c   1.000
_cell.angle_alpha   90.00
_cell.angle_beta   90.00
_cell.angle_gamma   90.00
#
_symmetry.space_group_name_H-M   'P 1'
#
loop_
_entity.id
_entity.type
_entity.pdbx_description
1 polymer ?
#
loop_
_entity_poly.entity_id
_entity_poly.type
_entity_poly.pdbx_seq_one_letter_code
_entity_poly.pdbx_strand_id
1 'polypeptide(L)'
;MLVDRYDLSKSDVLPPNICYDNLDFQQKVHMKAMGHSSVMSHGTWGYIHSIPPSICKSLNPAELTIEALNKALHAASKEEIGLAPFAPSMESETHFEQMLKSQITRVMLNYVAVASNTCVKLSKDPPPVDLLEPERPNIQMLKLMIASDNSAQGVGEVFTGLIEQVGLTAQEFQGFKALASTCDF
;
A
#
# COMPACT_ATOMS: atom_id res chain seq x y z
N MET A 1 -12.59 17.29 -9.49
CA MET A 1 -11.29 17.74 -10.07
C MET A 1 -10.16 17.34 -9.13
N LEU A 2 -8.89 17.36 -9.57
CA LEU A 2 -7.73 17.10 -8.69
C LEU A 2 -7.86 17.90 -7.39
N VAL A 3 -8.10 19.22 -7.52
CA VAL A 3 -8.36 20.18 -6.43
C VAL A 3 -9.30 19.66 -5.33
N ASP A 4 -10.37 18.93 -5.65
CA ASP A 4 -11.33 18.44 -4.66
C ASP A 4 -10.76 17.39 -3.70
N ARG A 5 -9.74 16.64 -4.14
CA ARG A 5 -9.02 15.66 -3.29
C ARG A 5 -7.91 16.30 -2.46
N TYR A 6 -7.53 17.52 -2.81
CA TYR A 6 -6.52 18.34 -2.13
C TYR A 6 -7.13 19.42 -1.25
N ASP A 7 -8.46 19.44 -1.16
CA ASP A 7 -9.19 20.33 -0.28
C ASP A 7 -8.89 19.93 1.17
N LEU A 8 -7.94 20.66 1.78
CA LEU A 8 -7.52 20.49 3.16
C LEU A 8 -8.68 20.69 4.14
N SER A 9 -9.79 21.33 3.72
CA SER A 9 -11.01 21.45 4.51
C SER A 9 -11.87 20.17 4.53
N LYS A 10 -11.57 19.18 3.68
CA LYS A 10 -12.30 17.91 3.57
C LYS A 10 -11.58 16.71 4.20
N SER A 11 -10.32 16.86 4.62
CA SER A 11 -9.59 15.79 5.31
C SER A 11 -9.29 16.21 6.75
N ASP A 12 -10.18 15.84 7.66
CA ASP A 12 -10.11 16.23 9.07
C ASP A 12 -8.96 15.56 9.84
N VAL A 13 -8.30 14.55 9.26
CA VAL A 13 -7.40 13.66 10.02
C VAL A 13 -5.98 13.63 9.46
N LEU A 14 -5.79 13.39 8.16
CA LEU A 14 -4.46 13.33 7.53
C LEU A 14 -4.51 13.87 6.09
N PRO A 15 -3.53 14.67 5.64
CA PRO A 15 -3.44 15.06 4.25
C PRO A 15 -3.22 13.82 3.35
N PRO A 16 -3.64 13.86 2.07
CA PRO A 16 -3.39 12.77 1.14
C PRO A 16 -1.90 12.55 0.94
N ASN A 17 -1.47 11.28 0.83
CA ASN A 17 -0.08 10.94 0.58
C ASN A 17 0.17 10.95 -0.93
N ILE A 18 1.27 11.60 -1.33
CA ILE A 18 1.72 11.60 -2.72
C ILE A 18 2.92 10.67 -2.80
N CYS A 19 2.77 9.61 -3.57
CA CYS A 19 3.86 8.72 -3.92
C CYS A 19 4.31 9.07 -5.34
N TYR A 20 5.59 9.28 -5.54
CA TYR A 20 6.16 9.46 -6.88
C TYR A 20 7.22 8.40 -7.10
N ASP A 21 7.20 7.81 -8.28
CA ASP A 21 8.08 6.72 -8.66
C ASP A 21 8.44 6.87 -10.15
N ASN A 22 9.63 6.43 -10.53
CA ASN A 22 10.08 6.44 -11.93
C ASN A 22 9.51 5.21 -12.65
N LEU A 23 8.18 5.17 -12.77
CA LEU A 23 7.46 4.06 -13.40
C LEU A 23 7.18 4.36 -14.87
N ASP A 24 7.83 3.62 -15.76
CA ASP A 24 7.36 3.48 -17.14
C ASP A 24 6.06 2.66 -17.13
N PHE A 25 4.99 3.20 -17.69
CA PHE A 25 3.69 2.52 -17.74
C PHE A 25 3.33 2.12 -19.16
N GLN A 26 2.90 0.88 -19.29
CA GLN A 26 2.34 0.35 -20.53
C GLN A 26 0.82 0.39 -20.45
N GLN A 27 0.20 1.28 -21.22
CA GLN A 27 -1.24 1.21 -21.42
C GLN A 27 -1.53 0.04 -22.37
N LYS A 28 -2.00 -1.08 -21.83
CA LYS A 28 -2.35 -2.27 -22.61
C LYS A 28 -3.84 -2.29 -22.92
N VAL A 29 -4.19 -2.20 -24.21
CA VAL A 29 -5.59 -2.36 -24.65
C VAL A 29 -5.90 -3.86 -24.68
N HIS A 30 -6.85 -4.30 -23.84
CA HIS A 30 -7.16 -5.72 -23.65
C HIS A 30 -7.83 -6.36 -24.88
N MET A 31 -8.52 -5.55 -25.70
CA MET A 31 -9.24 -6.02 -26.89
C MET A 31 -8.72 -5.29 -28.13
N LYS A 32 -8.05 -6.02 -29.03
CA LYS A 32 -7.51 -5.46 -30.28
C LYS A 32 -8.67 -4.98 -31.17
N ALA A 33 -8.85 -3.68 -31.27
CA ALA A 33 -9.71 -3.03 -32.26
C ALA A 33 -8.84 -2.20 -33.22
N MET A 34 -9.23 -2.11 -34.49
CA MET A 34 -8.51 -1.29 -35.46
C MET A 34 -8.51 0.17 -35.02
N GLY A 35 -7.31 0.74 -34.80
CA GLY A 35 -7.13 2.11 -34.30
C GLY A 35 -6.69 2.22 -32.84
N HIS A 36 -6.71 1.12 -32.06
CA HIS A 36 -6.21 1.10 -30.68
C HIS A 36 -4.93 0.28 -30.59
N SER A 37 -3.80 0.95 -30.36
CA SER A 37 -2.51 0.31 -30.05
C SER A 37 -2.20 0.47 -28.56
N SER A 38 -1.53 -0.52 -27.98
CA SER A 38 -0.85 -0.32 -26.70
C SER A 38 0.21 0.76 -26.87
N VAL A 39 0.30 1.67 -25.90
CA VAL A 39 1.28 2.77 -25.91
C VAL A 39 2.16 2.63 -24.68
N MET A 40 3.48 2.62 -24.91
CA MET A 40 4.48 2.80 -23.87
C MET A 40 4.62 4.29 -23.62
N SER A 41 4.37 4.71 -22.40
CA SER A 41 4.50 6.10 -22.02
C SER A 41 5.66 6.21 -21.04
N HIS A 42 6.72 6.86 -21.51
CA HIS A 42 7.95 7.06 -20.75
C HIS A 42 7.83 8.34 -19.91
N GLY A 43 8.31 8.29 -18.67
CA GLY A 43 8.39 9.45 -17.78
C GLY A 43 8.30 9.12 -16.30
N THR A 44 8.31 10.15 -15.46
CA THR A 44 8.13 10.05 -14.01
C THR A 44 6.66 10.18 -13.69
N TRP A 45 6.12 9.21 -12.96
CA TRP A 45 4.70 9.14 -12.64
C TRP A 45 4.50 9.19 -11.13
N GLY A 46 3.55 10.02 -10.74
CA GLY A 46 3.07 10.07 -9.38
C GLY A 46 1.77 9.32 -9.28
N TYR A 47 1.46 8.84 -8.09
CA TYR A 47 0.10 8.53 -7.73
C TYR A 47 -0.20 9.06 -6.33
N ILE A 48 -1.41 9.56 -6.17
CA ILE A 48 -1.93 9.98 -4.87
C ILE A 48 -2.64 8.78 -4.28
N HIS A 49 -2.27 8.44 -3.05
CA HIS A 49 -2.99 7.48 -2.24
C HIS A 49 -3.74 8.22 -1.13
N SER A 50 -5.06 8.25 -1.25
CA SER A 50 -5.93 8.72 -0.17
C SER A 50 -6.22 7.56 0.78
N ILE A 51 -6.14 7.83 2.08
CA ILE A 51 -6.49 6.84 3.11
C ILE A 51 -7.96 6.45 2.92
N PRO A 52 -8.29 5.14 2.92
CA PRO A 52 -9.66 4.67 2.84
C PRO A 52 -10.56 5.30 3.92
N PRO A 53 -11.76 5.81 3.58
CA PRO A 53 -12.68 6.40 4.56
C PRO A 53 -13.08 5.44 5.67
N SER A 54 -13.05 4.13 5.38
CA SER A 54 -13.26 3.04 6.34
C SER A 54 -12.27 3.10 7.51
N ILE A 55 -10.99 3.40 7.21
CA ILE A 55 -9.90 3.50 8.18
C ILE A 55 -9.89 4.87 8.87
N CYS A 56 -10.19 5.95 8.14
CA CYS A 56 -10.17 7.30 8.71
C CYS A 56 -11.02 7.45 9.97
N LYS A 57 -12.15 6.73 10.06
CA LYS A 57 -13.05 6.76 11.24
C LYS A 57 -12.45 6.13 12.49
N SER A 58 -11.51 5.19 12.36
CA SER A 58 -10.88 4.51 13.49
C SER A 58 -9.60 5.19 13.99
N LEU A 59 -9.13 6.22 13.29
CA LEU A 59 -7.91 6.94 13.64
C LEU A 59 -8.17 7.93 14.78
N ASN A 60 -7.22 8.02 15.72
CA ASN A 60 -7.21 9.04 16.76
C ASN A 60 -6.36 10.25 16.32
N PRO A 61 -6.96 11.43 16.06
CA PRO A 61 -6.20 12.61 15.62
C PRO A 61 -5.11 13.04 16.61
N ALA A 62 -5.29 12.79 17.91
CA ALA A 62 -4.30 13.15 18.92
C ALA A 62 -2.97 12.36 18.79
N GLU A 63 -3.03 11.15 18.22
CA GLU A 63 -1.86 10.30 17.97
C GLU A 63 -1.21 10.57 16.60
N LEU A 64 -1.82 11.43 15.78
CA LEU A 64 -1.37 11.75 14.42
C LEU A 64 -0.63 13.10 14.34
N THR A 65 0.07 13.44 15.42
CA THR A 65 0.81 14.70 15.57
C THR A 65 2.33 14.46 15.57
N ILE A 66 3.10 15.52 15.31
CA ILE A 66 4.57 15.44 15.35
C ILE A 66 5.04 15.17 16.78
N GLU A 67 4.34 15.74 17.76
CA GLU A 67 4.59 15.57 19.18
C GLU A 67 4.39 14.12 19.62
N ALA A 68 3.28 13.48 19.19
CA ALA A 68 3.01 12.07 19.45
C ALA A 68 4.08 11.17 18.81
N LEU A 69 4.46 11.43 17.55
CA LEU A 69 5.54 10.72 16.87
C LEU A 69 6.87 10.83 17.60
N ASN A 70 7.28 12.04 17.99
CA ASN A 70 8.53 12.26 18.71
C ASN A 70 8.53 11.57 20.08
N LYS A 71 7.40 11.60 20.78
CA LYS A 71 7.22 10.90 22.05
C LYS A 71 7.35 9.38 21.87
N ALA A 72 6.73 8.82 20.82
CA ALA A 72 6.82 7.41 20.50
C ALA A 72 8.25 7.00 20.14
N LEU A 73 8.95 7.77 19.29
CA LEU A 73 10.35 7.52 18.92
C LEU A 73 11.28 7.58 20.14
N HIS A 74 11.08 8.54 21.04
CA HIS A 74 11.87 8.65 22.26
C HIS A 74 11.54 7.55 23.29
N ALA A 75 10.32 7.01 23.29
CA ALA A 75 10.00 5.83 24.10
C ALA A 75 10.69 4.59 23.50
N ALA A 76 10.54 4.37 22.20
CA ALA A 76 11.13 3.25 21.48
C ALA A 76 12.67 3.22 21.58
N SER A 77 13.34 4.37 21.59
CA SER A 77 14.80 4.43 21.73
C SER A 77 15.33 3.95 23.09
N LYS A 78 14.45 3.79 24.08
CA LYS A 78 14.77 3.30 25.42
C LYS A 78 14.39 1.85 25.62
N GLU A 79 13.69 1.24 24.67
CA GLU A 79 13.29 -0.16 24.75
C GLU A 79 14.41 -1.06 24.20
N GLU A 80 14.65 -2.16 24.90
CA GLU A 80 15.54 -3.21 24.40
C GLU A 80 14.77 -4.06 23.39
N ILE A 81 15.31 -4.22 22.18
CA ILE A 81 14.68 -5.00 21.12
C ILE A 81 14.78 -6.49 21.50
N GLY A 82 13.73 -7.01 22.12
CA GLY A 82 13.57 -8.44 22.37
C GLY A 82 13.05 -9.17 21.14
N LEU A 83 13.32 -10.48 21.05
CA LEU A 83 12.77 -11.34 19.99
C LEU A 83 11.30 -11.71 20.20
N ALA A 84 10.81 -11.66 21.45
CA ALA A 84 9.47 -12.13 21.80
C ALA A 84 8.32 -11.42 21.06
N PRO A 85 8.34 -10.08 20.85
CA PRO A 85 7.30 -9.39 20.07
C PRO A 85 7.28 -9.78 18.58
N PHE A 86 8.38 -10.32 18.06
CA PHE A 86 8.51 -10.78 16.67
C PHE A 86 8.24 -12.28 16.53
N ALA A 87 8.11 -13.01 17.63
CA ALA A 87 7.77 -14.41 17.62
C ALA A 87 6.29 -14.59 17.28
N PRO A 88 5.93 -15.61 16.49
CA PRO A 88 4.52 -15.98 16.30
C PRO A 88 3.86 -16.27 17.64
N SER A 89 2.58 -15.92 17.76
CA SER A 89 1.78 -16.40 18.88
C SER A 89 1.54 -17.90 18.76
N MET A 90 1.32 -18.59 19.88
CA MET A 90 0.92 -20.01 19.88
C MET A 90 -0.32 -20.29 19.01
N GLU A 91 -1.25 -19.34 18.96
CA GLU A 91 -2.43 -19.40 18.10
C GLU A 91 -2.05 -19.36 16.60
N SER A 92 -1.15 -18.45 16.23
CA SER A 92 -0.63 -18.34 14.86
C SER A 92 0.13 -19.60 14.43
N GLU A 93 0.96 -20.17 15.31
CA GLU A 93 1.66 -21.43 15.05
C GLU A 93 0.69 -22.60 14.84
N THR A 94 -0.31 -22.71 15.70
CA THR A 94 -1.34 -23.75 15.60
C THR A 94 -2.13 -23.62 14.30
N HIS A 95 -2.51 -22.39 13.92
CA HIS A 95 -3.20 -22.10 12.67
C HIS A 95 -2.33 -22.48 11.46
N PHE A 96 -1.06 -22.09 11.47
CA PHE A 96 -0.10 -22.40 10.42
C PHE A 96 0.14 -23.92 10.28
N GLU A 97 0.26 -24.64 11.40
CA GLU A 97 0.39 -26.09 11.42
C GLU A 97 -0.83 -26.77 10.78
N GLN A 98 -2.04 -26.34 11.15
CA GLN A 98 -3.28 -26.87 10.58
C GLN A 98 -3.39 -26.59 9.08
N MET A 99 -2.99 -25.39 8.65
CA MET A 99 -2.93 -24.99 7.25
C MET A 99 -1.98 -25.90 6.46
N LEU A 100 -0.77 -26.13 6.94
CA LEU A 100 0.19 -27.03 6.29
C LEU A 100 -0.35 -28.47 6.22
N LYS A 101 -0.87 -28.99 7.34
CA LYS A 101 -1.42 -30.35 7.41
C LYS A 101 -2.55 -30.55 6.42
N SER A 102 -3.47 -29.59 6.28
CA SER A 102 -4.61 -29.73 5.37
C SER A 102 -4.20 -29.68 3.90
N GLN A 103 -3.25 -28.81 3.54
CA GLN A 103 -2.72 -28.74 2.18
C GLN A 103 -2.00 -30.03 1.79
N ILE A 104 -1.14 -30.56 2.67
CA ILE A 104 -0.45 -31.84 2.44
C ILE A 104 -1.48 -32.98 2.33
N THR A 105 -2.44 -33.02 3.24
CA THR A 105 -3.52 -34.03 3.24
C THR A 105 -4.30 -34.01 1.93
N ARG A 106 -4.64 -32.82 1.43
CA ARG A 106 -5.35 -32.65 0.16
C ARG A 106 -4.55 -33.21 -1.01
N VAL A 107 -3.25 -32.90 -1.09
CA VAL A 107 -2.38 -33.43 -2.16
C VAL A 107 -2.25 -34.95 -2.06
N MET A 108 -2.01 -35.47 -0.86
CA MET A 108 -1.88 -36.91 -0.62
C MET A 108 -3.12 -37.67 -1.07
N LEU A 109 -4.32 -37.22 -0.67
CA LEU A 109 -5.57 -37.91 -0.97
C LEU A 109 -6.04 -37.74 -2.42
N ASN A 110 -5.62 -36.69 -3.11
CA ASN A 110 -6.00 -36.47 -4.50
C ASN A 110 -5.07 -37.17 -5.49
N TYR A 111 -3.79 -37.37 -5.14
CA TYR A 111 -2.78 -37.78 -6.13
C TYR A 111 -1.87 -38.93 -5.70
N VAL A 112 -1.69 -39.20 -4.40
CA VAL A 112 -0.63 -40.11 -3.93
C VAL A 112 -1.20 -41.38 -3.31
N ALA A 113 -2.24 -41.27 -2.48
CA ALA A 113 -2.72 -42.36 -1.66
C ALA A 113 -4.24 -42.28 -1.41
N VAL A 114 -4.83 -43.42 -1.07
CA VAL A 114 -6.22 -43.53 -0.61
C VAL A 114 -6.22 -43.82 0.89
N ALA A 115 -7.10 -43.14 1.63
CA ALA A 115 -7.21 -43.35 3.07
C ALA A 115 -7.78 -44.75 3.38
N SER A 116 -7.00 -45.58 4.05
CA SER A 116 -7.40 -46.96 4.41
C SER A 116 -8.35 -47.03 5.61
N ASN A 117 -8.38 -46.00 6.46
CA ASN A 117 -9.23 -45.93 7.65
C ASN A 117 -9.75 -44.49 7.84
N THR A 118 -11.03 -44.35 8.19
CA THR A 118 -11.73 -43.08 8.39
C THR A 118 -11.96 -42.72 9.86
N CYS A 119 -11.39 -43.49 10.79
CA CYS A 119 -11.50 -43.23 12.24
C CYS A 119 -10.94 -41.85 12.65
N VAL A 120 -9.95 -41.35 11.90
CA VAL A 120 -9.44 -39.97 12.04
C VAL A 120 -9.88 -39.14 10.84
N LYS A 121 -10.59 -38.04 11.11
CA LYS A 121 -10.99 -37.10 10.07
C LYS A 121 -9.76 -36.33 9.58
N LEU A 122 -9.34 -36.60 8.36
CA LEU A 122 -8.27 -35.88 7.69
C LEU A 122 -8.84 -34.60 7.05
N SER A 123 -8.53 -33.43 7.62
CA SER A 123 -8.95 -32.14 7.03
C SER A 123 -8.20 -31.89 5.74
N LYS A 124 -8.92 -31.56 4.66
CA LYS A 124 -8.34 -31.15 3.36
C LYS A 124 -8.38 -29.64 3.17
N ASP A 125 -9.13 -28.96 4.01
CA ASP A 125 -9.40 -27.54 3.93
C ASP A 125 -8.57 -26.82 4.99
N PRO A 126 -7.84 -25.76 4.60
CA PRO A 126 -7.13 -24.93 5.55
C PRO A 126 -8.10 -24.21 6.49
N PRO A 127 -7.68 -23.89 7.72
CA PRO A 127 -8.46 -23.05 8.59
C PRO A 127 -8.73 -21.70 7.92
N PRO A 128 -9.88 -21.06 8.21
CA PRO A 128 -10.19 -19.75 7.65
C PRO A 128 -9.12 -18.73 8.04
N VAL A 129 -8.78 -17.86 7.10
CA VAL A 129 -7.89 -16.72 7.33
C VAL A 129 -8.77 -15.50 7.51
N ASP A 130 -8.36 -14.57 8.36
CA ASP A 130 -9.02 -13.28 8.46
C ASP A 130 -8.81 -12.51 7.14
N LEU A 131 -9.89 -12.36 6.38
CA LEU A 131 -9.85 -11.71 5.07
C LEU A 131 -10.10 -10.22 5.26
N LEU A 132 -9.12 -9.40 4.88
CA LEU A 132 -9.37 -7.98 4.70
C LEU A 132 -10.37 -7.81 3.55
N GLU A 133 -11.45 -7.08 3.81
CA GLU A 133 -12.41 -6.74 2.77
C GLU A 133 -11.68 -5.96 1.66
N PRO A 134 -11.69 -6.45 0.41
CA PRO A 134 -10.98 -5.79 -0.66
C PRO A 134 -11.71 -4.49 -1.02
N GLU A 135 -11.17 -3.35 -0.58
CA GLU A 135 -11.61 -2.03 -1.00
C GLU A 135 -10.87 -1.63 -2.29
N ARG A 136 -11.58 -1.04 -3.25
CA ARG A 136 -10.91 -0.49 -4.44
C ARG A 136 -10.01 0.65 -4.01
N PRO A 137 -8.70 0.60 -4.27
CA PRO A 137 -7.80 1.63 -3.81
C PRO A 137 -8.15 2.93 -4.54
N ASN A 138 -8.27 4.01 -3.78
CA ASN A 138 -8.63 5.30 -4.33
C ASN A 138 -7.40 6.03 -4.89
N ILE A 139 -6.86 5.52 -5.99
CA ILE A 139 -5.61 5.99 -6.60
C ILE A 139 -5.92 7.00 -7.71
N GLN A 140 -5.17 8.11 -7.72
CA GLN A 140 -5.18 9.06 -8.83
C GLN A 140 -3.76 9.18 -9.40
N MET A 141 -3.60 8.84 -10.68
CA MET A 141 -2.33 8.99 -11.38
C MET A 141 -2.06 10.47 -11.70
N LEU A 142 -0.79 10.84 -11.59
CA LEU A 142 -0.22 12.14 -11.89
C LEU A 142 0.91 11.97 -12.89
N LYS A 143 0.91 12.76 -13.96
CA LYS A 143 2.03 12.81 -14.90
C LYS A 143 2.99 13.88 -14.40
N LEU A 144 4.10 13.48 -13.78
CA LEU A 144 5.01 14.43 -13.16
C LEU A 144 6.00 15.00 -14.19
N MET A 145 6.67 14.15 -14.97
CA MET A 145 7.60 14.58 -16.03
C MET A 145 7.72 13.54 -17.16
N ILE A 146 8.27 13.94 -18.32
CA ILE A 146 8.58 13.05 -19.46
C ILE A 146 9.93 12.30 -19.26
N ALA A 147 10.82 12.80 -18.40
CA ALA A 147 11.99 12.11 -17.87
C ALA A 147 12.60 12.95 -16.73
N SER A 148 12.42 12.55 -15.47
CA SER A 148 13.15 13.16 -14.35
C SER A 148 14.47 12.40 -14.16
N ASP A 149 15.58 13.12 -14.05
CA ASP A 149 16.79 12.53 -13.46
C ASP A 149 16.57 12.44 -11.94
N ASN A 150 17.11 11.41 -11.27
CA ASN A 150 16.98 11.25 -9.81
C ASN A 150 17.79 12.31 -9.03
N SER A 151 18.00 13.49 -9.61
CA SER A 151 18.72 14.60 -9.02
C SER A 151 17.80 15.41 -8.10
N ALA A 152 18.40 16.11 -7.13
CA ALA A 152 17.67 17.03 -6.27
C ALA A 152 16.97 18.16 -7.06
N GLN A 153 17.49 18.50 -8.24
CA GLN A 153 16.89 19.47 -9.15
C GLN A 153 15.65 18.90 -9.84
N GLY A 154 15.73 17.66 -10.37
CA GLY A 154 14.61 16.96 -10.98
C GLY A 154 13.43 16.75 -10.00
N VAL A 155 13.72 16.50 -8.72
CA VAL A 155 12.70 16.44 -7.67
C VAL A 155 12.03 17.81 -7.43
N GLY A 156 12.78 18.91 -7.48
CA GLY A 156 12.21 20.27 -7.37
C GLY A 156 11.28 20.63 -8.52
N GLU A 157 11.61 20.20 -9.73
CA GLU A 157 10.78 20.39 -10.93
C GLU A 157 9.49 19.55 -10.86
N VAL A 158 9.58 18.31 -10.34
CA VAL A 158 8.41 17.46 -10.05
C VAL A 158 7.45 18.14 -9.08
N PHE A 159 7.94 18.75 -8.00
CA PHE A 159 7.08 19.49 -7.05
C PHE A 159 6.47 20.73 -7.68
N THR A 160 7.19 21.44 -8.55
CA THR A 160 6.66 22.61 -9.27
C THR A 160 5.53 22.20 -10.21
N GLY A 161 5.73 21.17 -11.04
CA GLY A 161 4.68 20.66 -11.93
C GLY A 161 3.46 20.11 -11.18
N LEU A 162 3.67 19.54 -9.99
CA LEU A 162 2.59 19.11 -9.11
C LEU A 162 1.78 20.30 -8.57
N ILE A 163 2.44 21.33 -8.04
CA ILE A 163 1.78 22.55 -7.54
C ILE A 163 0.91 23.17 -8.64
N GLU A 164 1.44 23.24 -9.87
CA GLU A 164 0.71 23.73 -11.05
C GLU A 164 -0.49 22.84 -11.42
N GLN A 165 -0.32 21.52 -11.45
CA GLN A 165 -1.40 20.57 -11.80
C GLN A 165 -2.52 20.53 -10.77
N VAL A 166 -2.19 20.76 -9.50
CA VAL A 166 -3.13 20.74 -8.38
C VAL A 166 -3.75 22.12 -8.15
N GLY A 167 -3.16 23.18 -8.73
CA GLY A 167 -3.66 24.54 -8.61
C GLY A 167 -3.49 25.13 -7.21
N LEU A 168 -2.51 24.66 -6.45
CA LEU A 168 -2.19 25.16 -5.11
C LEU A 168 -1.13 26.26 -5.19
N THR A 169 -1.06 27.10 -4.18
CA THR A 169 0.08 28.00 -3.96
C THR A 169 1.21 27.26 -3.25
N ALA A 170 2.45 27.73 -3.41
CA ALA A 170 3.60 27.15 -2.72
C ALA A 170 3.45 27.15 -1.19
N GLN A 171 2.71 28.10 -0.63
CA GLN A 171 2.44 28.18 0.81
C GLN A 171 1.39 27.16 1.27
N GLU A 172 0.35 26.91 0.46
CA GLU A 172 -0.61 25.83 0.71
C GLU A 172 0.05 24.45 0.58
N PHE A 173 1.06 24.33 -0.28
CA PHE A 173 1.85 23.11 -0.44
C PHE A 173 2.72 22.77 0.79
N GLN A 174 3.09 23.74 1.63
CA GLN A 174 3.93 23.51 2.82
C GLN A 174 3.25 22.65 3.91
N GLY A 175 1.92 22.57 3.92
CA GLY A 175 1.16 21.68 4.80
C GLY A 175 1.16 20.20 4.37
N PHE A 176 1.67 19.90 3.16
CA PHE A 176 1.70 18.55 2.63
C PHE A 176 2.94 17.78 3.10
N LYS A 177 2.72 16.57 3.61
CA LYS A 177 3.80 15.61 3.82
C LYS A 177 3.96 14.79 2.54
N ALA A 178 4.90 15.18 1.69
CA ALA A 178 5.35 14.34 0.58
C ALA A 178 6.20 13.20 1.14
N LEU A 179 5.78 11.96 0.92
CA LEU A 179 6.55 10.77 1.24
C LEU A 179 7.28 10.32 -0.03
N ALA A 180 8.58 10.60 -0.07
CA ALA A 180 9.48 10.04 -1.07
C ALA A 180 9.65 8.54 -0.77
N SER A 181 8.93 7.70 -1.51
CA SER A 181 9.15 6.25 -1.48
C SER A 181 10.19 5.93 -2.54
N THR A 182 11.47 5.95 -2.19
CA THR A 182 12.48 5.24 -3.00
C THR A 182 12.26 3.75 -2.78
N CYS A 183 11.33 3.16 -3.52
CA CYS A 183 11.27 1.71 -3.67
C CYS A 183 12.34 1.34 -4.69
N ASP A 184 13.55 1.04 -4.22
CA ASP A 184 14.49 0.28 -5.03
C ASP A 184 13.90 -1.13 -5.20
N PHE A 185 13.37 -1.43 -6.39
CA PHE A 185 13.04 -2.79 -6.82
C PHE A 185 14.24 -3.42 -7.53
#